data_AF-A0A2V3JMA8-F1
#
_entry.id   AF-A0A2V3JMA8-F1
#
_cell.length_a   1.000
_cell.length_b   1.000
_cell.length_c   1.000
_cell.angle_alpha   90.00
_cell.angle_beta   90.00
_cell.angle_gamma   90.00
#
_symmetry.space_group_name_H-M   'P 1'
#
loop_
_entity.id
_entity.type
_entity.pdbx_description
1 polymer ?
#
loop_
_entity_poly.entity_id
_entity_poly.type
_entity_poly.pdbx_seq_one_letter_code
_entity_poly.pdbx_strand_id
1 'polypeptide(L)'
;MIKIKFTEEEIKALDYERYHHPHPRVQRRMEALWLKSQKISHNQICQLAGISSNTLTDYFRKYKECGIEGLKEVNFYQPQSELRQYTTTIEAYFREHPPASVKEAMAKIEELTGIKRSENRVREFLK
;
A
#
# COMPACT_ATOMS: atom_id res chain seq x y z
N MET A 1 14.94 20.81 -7.14
CA MET A 1 14.39 20.40 -8.45
C MET A 1 15.09 19.11 -8.90
N ILE A 2 14.43 17.95 -8.85
CA ILE A 2 15.05 16.67 -9.20
C ILE A 2 15.24 16.60 -10.73
N LYS A 3 16.48 16.44 -11.16
CA LYS A 3 16.84 16.10 -12.55
C LYS A 3 16.92 14.58 -12.67
N ILE A 4 16.27 14.06 -13.71
CA ILE A 4 16.25 12.64 -14.08
C ILE A 4 16.63 12.60 -15.56
N LYS A 5 17.50 11.66 -15.92
CA LYS A 5 17.78 11.32 -17.31
C LYS A 5 16.98 10.05 -17.61
N PHE A 6 16.29 10.04 -18.74
CA PHE A 6 15.53 8.89 -19.23
C PHE A 6 16.21 8.39 -20.50
N THR A 7 16.25 7.08 -20.69
CA THR A 7 16.58 6.46 -21.98
C THR A 7 15.34 6.46 -22.89
N GLU A 8 15.53 6.27 -24.20
CA GLU A 8 14.40 6.20 -25.14
C GLU A 8 13.49 5.00 -24.85
N GLU A 9 14.06 3.88 -24.41
CA GLU A 9 13.34 2.67 -24.01
C GLU A 9 12.45 2.95 -22.79
N GLU A 10 12.98 3.66 -21.80
CA GLU A 10 12.23 4.06 -20.61
C GLU A 10 11.07 4.99 -20.96
N ILE A 11 11.28 5.95 -21.88
CA ILE A 11 10.21 6.85 -22.33
C ILE A 11 9.09 6.07 -23.02
N LYS A 12 9.43 5.08 -23.88
CA LYS A 12 8.44 4.21 -24.53
C LYS A 12 7.68 3.36 -23.52
N ALA A 13 8.38 2.81 -22.53
CA ALA A 13 7.74 2.02 -21.47
C ALA A 13 6.78 2.89 -20.62
N LEU A 14 7.20 4.10 -20.23
CA LEU A 14 6.34 5.04 -19.49
C LEU A 14 5.11 5.45 -20.30
N ASP A 15 5.27 5.69 -21.60
CA ASP A 15 4.17 6.04 -22.50
C ASP A 15 3.13 4.92 -22.63
N TYR A 16 3.61 3.68 -22.78
CA TYR A 16 2.75 2.51 -22.87
C TYR A 16 2.03 2.20 -21.55
N GLU A 17 2.76 2.13 -20.44
CA GLU A 17 2.22 1.74 -19.12
C GLU A 17 1.25 2.78 -18.55
N ARG A 18 1.35 4.06 -18.96
CA ARG A 18 0.38 5.11 -18.62
C ARG A 18 -1.06 4.72 -18.96
N TYR A 19 -1.28 3.94 -20.01
CA TYR A 19 -2.63 3.56 -20.45
C TYR A 19 -2.94 2.08 -20.24
N HIS A 20 -1.93 1.22 -20.16
CA HIS A 20 -2.11 -0.24 -20.18
C HIS A 20 -1.90 -0.91 -18.83
N HIS A 21 -1.33 -0.22 -17.84
CA HIS A 21 -1.12 -0.83 -16.52
C HIS A 21 -2.48 -1.07 -15.82
N PRO A 22 -2.74 -2.22 -15.19
CA PRO A 22 -4.05 -2.53 -14.60
C PRO A 22 -4.45 -1.60 -13.44
N HIS A 23 -3.46 -1.05 -12.74
CA HIS A 23 -3.66 -0.23 -11.56
C HIS A 23 -3.64 1.29 -11.85
N PRO A 24 -4.74 2.05 -11.60
CA PRO A 24 -4.82 3.49 -11.92
C PRO A 24 -3.75 4.37 -11.23
N ARG A 25 -3.38 4.05 -9.98
CA ARG A 25 -2.29 4.78 -9.29
C ARG A 25 -0.94 4.63 -9.99
N VAL A 26 -0.68 3.49 -10.62
CA VAL A 26 0.57 3.26 -11.35
C VAL A 26 0.50 3.97 -12.69
N GLN A 27 -0.60 3.89 -13.43
CA GLN A 27 -0.83 4.67 -14.65
C GLN A 27 -0.50 6.16 -14.44
N ARG A 28 -1.02 6.75 -13.36
CA ARG A 28 -0.76 8.16 -12.99
C ARG A 28 0.69 8.43 -12.61
N ARG A 29 1.41 7.47 -12.01
CA ARG A 29 2.86 7.56 -11.77
C ARG A 29 3.64 7.58 -13.08
N MET A 30 3.29 6.69 -13.99
CA MET A 30 3.91 6.58 -15.31
C MET A 30 3.70 7.87 -16.10
N GLU A 31 2.48 8.41 -16.08
CA GLU A 31 2.17 9.71 -16.69
C GLU A 31 3.03 10.84 -16.13
N ALA A 32 3.14 10.96 -14.79
CA ALA A 32 3.94 12.02 -14.18
C ALA A 32 5.43 11.96 -14.57
N LEU A 33 5.99 10.76 -14.73
CA LEU A 33 7.38 10.56 -15.18
C LEU A 33 7.54 10.76 -16.69
N TRP A 34 6.57 10.33 -17.49
CA TRP A 34 6.54 10.63 -18.93
C TRP A 34 6.48 12.14 -19.17
N LEU A 35 5.61 12.88 -18.47
CA LEU A 35 5.57 14.34 -18.57
C LEU A 35 6.91 14.98 -18.15
N LYS A 36 7.62 14.35 -17.20
CA LYS A 36 8.97 14.79 -16.81
C LYS A 36 10.00 14.57 -17.92
N SER A 37 9.91 13.50 -18.69
CA SER A 37 10.79 13.26 -19.85
C SER A 37 10.53 14.25 -20.98
N GLN A 38 9.30 14.76 -21.12
CA GLN A 38 8.93 15.84 -22.05
C GLN A 38 9.41 17.24 -21.61
N LYS A 39 10.24 17.33 -20.57
CA LYS A 39 10.81 18.59 -20.03
C LYS A 39 9.77 19.58 -19.49
N ILE A 40 8.58 19.10 -19.12
CA ILE A 40 7.53 19.93 -18.49
C ILE A 40 7.96 20.34 -17.07
N SER A 41 7.52 21.52 -16.64
CA SER A 41 7.81 22.03 -15.30
C SER A 41 7.10 21.21 -14.21
N HIS A 42 7.67 21.15 -13.00
CA HIS A 42 7.08 20.36 -11.90
C HIS A 42 5.68 20.82 -11.52
N ASN A 43 5.42 22.13 -11.53
CA ASN A 43 4.10 22.69 -11.25
C ASN A 43 3.07 22.26 -12.29
N GLN A 44 3.42 22.31 -13.58
CA GLN A 44 2.53 21.85 -14.64
C GLN A 44 2.28 20.34 -14.57
N ILE A 45 3.30 19.53 -14.24
CA ILE A 45 3.11 18.09 -14.06
C ILE A 45 2.12 17.82 -12.92
N CYS A 46 2.23 18.52 -11.80
CA CYS A 46 1.30 18.40 -10.67
C CYS A 46 -0.13 18.74 -11.08
N GLN A 47 -0.31 19.81 -11.86
CA GLN A 47 -1.60 20.24 -12.38
C GLN A 47 -2.20 19.21 -13.35
N LEU A 48 -1.43 18.74 -14.34
CA LEU A 48 -1.88 17.81 -15.36
C LEU A 48 -2.21 16.43 -14.79
N ALA A 49 -1.34 15.89 -13.94
CA ALA A 49 -1.53 14.57 -13.33
C ALA A 49 -2.43 14.61 -12.07
N GLY A 50 -2.88 15.79 -11.62
CA GLY A 50 -3.72 15.93 -10.42
C GLY A 50 -3.06 15.40 -9.14
N ILE A 51 -1.79 15.73 -8.92
CA ILE A 51 -1.00 15.28 -7.76
C ILE A 51 -0.32 16.44 -7.04
N SER A 52 0.02 16.24 -5.76
CA SER A 52 0.80 17.21 -5.00
C SER A 52 2.28 17.20 -5.40
N SER A 53 2.98 18.31 -5.14
CA SER A 53 4.44 18.40 -5.33
C SER A 53 5.22 17.35 -4.53
N ASN A 54 4.75 17.02 -3.33
CA ASN A 54 5.34 15.97 -2.50
C ASN A 54 5.19 14.60 -3.16
N THR A 55 3.99 14.28 -3.65
CA THR A 55 3.72 13.03 -4.37
C THR A 55 4.59 12.90 -5.62
N LEU A 56 4.73 13.98 -6.39
CA LEU A 56 5.60 14.01 -7.57
C LEU A 56 7.07 13.74 -7.19
N THR A 57 7.53 14.35 -6.10
CA THR A 57 8.89 14.15 -5.57
C THR A 57 9.11 12.70 -5.14
N ASP A 58 8.14 12.07 -4.50
CA ASP A 58 8.21 10.66 -4.10
C ASP A 58 8.26 9.72 -5.30
N TYR A 59 7.52 10.02 -6.38
CA TYR A 59 7.60 9.24 -7.62
C TYR A 59 9.00 9.32 -8.23
N PHE A 60 9.61 10.50 -8.23
CA PHE A 60 10.97 10.70 -8.71
C PHE A 60 12.02 9.98 -7.87
N ARG A 61 11.85 9.93 -6.54
CA ARG A 61 12.74 9.16 -5.66
C ARG A 61 12.63 7.67 -5.92
N LYS A 62 11.40 7.14 -5.97
CA LYS A 62 11.14 5.73 -6.31
C LYS A 62 11.75 5.32 -7.64
N TYR A 63 11.59 6.16 -8.67
CA TYR A 63 12.22 5.91 -9.97
C TYR A 63 13.74 5.82 -9.88
N LYS A 64 14.38 6.69 -9.09
CA LYS A 64 15.83 6.67 -8.91
C LYS A 64 16.33 5.45 -8.14
N GLU A 65 15.53 4.95 -7.21
CA GLU A 65 15.88 3.80 -6.37
C GLU A 65 15.67 2.46 -7.08
N CYS A 66 14.55 2.33 -7.82
CA CYS A 66 14.06 1.04 -8.30
C CYS A 66 13.69 1.02 -9.79
N GLY A 67 13.96 2.09 -10.53
CA GLY A 67 13.63 2.20 -11.96
C GLY A 67 12.12 2.17 -12.24
N ILE A 68 11.75 1.73 -13.45
CA ILE A 68 10.35 1.62 -13.88
C ILE A 68 9.61 0.54 -13.10
N GLU A 69 10.26 -0.60 -12.82
CA GLU A 69 9.62 -1.73 -12.14
C GLU A 69 9.17 -1.35 -10.72
N GLY A 70 9.96 -0.58 -9.96
CA GLY A 70 9.55 -0.10 -8.64
C GLY A 70 8.37 0.89 -8.65
N LEU A 71 8.03 1.47 -9.81
CA LEU A 71 6.83 2.31 -9.93
C LEU A 71 5.55 1.48 -10.01
N LYS A 72 5.65 0.26 -10.55
CA LYS A 72 4.56 -0.70 -10.67
C LYS A 72 4.14 -1.27 -9.33
N GLU A 73 5.04 -1.24 -8.33
CA GLU A 73 4.72 -1.69 -6.98
C GLU A 73 3.67 -0.82 -6.30
N VAL A 74 2.53 -1.44 -5.98
CA VAL A 74 1.48 -0.85 -5.16
C VAL A 74 1.41 -1.60 -3.83
N ASN A 75 2.20 -1.14 -2.87
CA ASN A 75 2.15 -1.64 -1.51
C ASN A 75 0.98 -0.98 -0.78
N PHE A 76 -0.13 -1.70 -0.67
CA PHE A 76 -1.22 -1.30 0.21
C PHE A 76 -0.83 -1.63 1.65
N TYR A 77 -0.96 -0.66 2.55
CA TYR A 77 -0.80 -0.93 3.96
C TYR A 77 -1.94 -1.87 4.41
N GLN A 78 -1.58 -3.12 4.69
CA GLN A 78 -2.47 -4.13 5.25
C GLN A 78 -1.94 -4.47 6.65
N PRO A 79 -2.37 -3.74 7.70
CA PRO A 79 -1.93 -4.05 9.05
C PRO A 79 -2.43 -5.44 9.42
N GLN A 80 -1.50 -6.35 9.68
CA GLN A 80 -1.85 -7.65 10.22
C GLN A 80 -1.93 -7.53 11.75
N SER A 81 -3.02 -8.05 12.33
CA SER A 81 -3.17 -8.10 13.79
C SER A 81 -2.09 -9.01 14.38
N GLU A 82 -1.50 -8.63 15.52
CA GLU A 82 -0.61 -9.50 16.29
C GLU A 82 -1.32 -10.81 16.70
N LEU A 83 -2.65 -10.78 16.86
CA LEU A 83 -3.48 -11.97 17.11
C LEU A 83 -3.39 -13.02 15.98
N ARG A 84 -2.94 -12.63 14.77
CA ARG A 84 -2.78 -13.55 13.64
C ARG A 84 -1.77 -14.67 13.96
N GLN A 85 -0.75 -14.38 14.77
CA GLN A 85 0.24 -15.38 15.17
C GLN A 85 -0.35 -16.48 16.07
N TYR A 86 -1.45 -16.17 16.76
CA TYR A 86 -2.12 -17.06 17.71
C TYR A 86 -3.45 -17.59 17.17
N THR A 87 -3.74 -17.41 15.88
CA THR A 87 -5.05 -17.79 15.30
C THR A 87 -5.35 -19.27 15.50
N THR A 88 -4.37 -20.15 15.30
CA THR A 88 -4.52 -21.59 15.51
C THR A 88 -4.82 -21.94 16.97
N THR A 89 -4.11 -21.32 17.92
CA THR A 89 -4.32 -21.53 19.36
C THR A 89 -5.68 -21.01 19.82
N ILE A 90 -6.05 -19.80 19.39
CA ILE A 90 -7.33 -19.17 19.73
C ILE A 90 -8.50 -19.95 19.13
N GLU A 91 -8.37 -20.39 17.87
CA GLU A 91 -9.41 -21.18 17.19
C GLU A 91 -9.60 -22.55 17.84
N ALA A 92 -8.51 -23.26 18.17
CA ALA A 92 -8.58 -24.54 18.87
C ALA A 92 -9.31 -24.39 20.22
N TYR A 93 -8.98 -23.35 20.99
CA TYR A 93 -9.63 -23.07 22.27
C TYR A 93 -11.12 -22.77 22.10
N PHE A 94 -11.50 -21.86 21.21
CA PHE A 94 -12.91 -21.47 21.03
C PHE A 94 -13.76 -22.53 20.33
N ARG A 95 -13.16 -23.49 19.62
CA ARG A 95 -13.88 -24.68 19.12
C ARG A 95 -14.33 -25.59 20.26
N GLU A 96 -13.52 -25.75 21.28
CA GLU A 96 -13.87 -26.53 22.47
C GLU A 96 -14.73 -25.72 23.46
N HIS A 97 -14.49 -24.40 23.54
CA HIS A 97 -15.08 -23.50 24.52
C HIS A 97 -15.67 -22.27 23.81
N PRO A 98 -16.84 -22.40 23.16
CA PRO A 98 -17.43 -21.29 22.41
C PRO A 98 -17.76 -20.12 23.35
N PRO A 99 -17.28 -18.89 23.06
CA PRO A 99 -17.51 -17.76 23.94
C PRO A 99 -18.97 -17.32 23.85
N ALA A 100 -19.61 -17.06 25.00
CA ALA A 100 -20.99 -16.59 25.04
C ALA A 100 -21.10 -15.09 24.72
N SER A 101 -20.00 -14.34 24.83
CA SER A 101 -19.95 -12.92 24.48
C SER A 101 -18.58 -12.49 23.96
N VAL A 102 -18.54 -11.37 23.24
CA VAL A 102 -17.27 -10.78 22.76
C VAL A 102 -16.38 -10.36 23.94
N LYS A 103 -16.95 -9.94 25.07
CA LYS A 103 -16.19 -9.58 26.28
C LYS A 103 -15.49 -10.78 26.90
N GLU A 104 -16.15 -11.94 26.89
CA GLU A 104 -15.55 -13.20 27.34
C GLU A 104 -14.43 -13.62 26.40
N ALA A 105 -14.65 -13.54 25.09
CA ALA A 105 -13.61 -13.82 24.11
C ALA A 105 -12.40 -12.87 24.25
N MET A 106 -12.63 -11.58 24.53
CA MET A 106 -11.57 -10.61 24.80
C MET A 106 -10.71 -11.03 26.00
N ALA A 107 -11.34 -11.38 27.12
CA ALA A 107 -10.63 -11.79 28.33
C ALA A 107 -9.80 -13.06 28.08
N LYS A 108 -10.37 -14.04 27.35
CA LYS A 108 -9.66 -15.28 27.01
C LYS A 108 -8.54 -15.09 26.01
N ILE A 109 -8.70 -14.21 25.03
CA ILE A 109 -7.60 -13.87 24.11
C ILE A 109 -6.46 -13.18 24.87
N GLU A 110 -6.77 -12.26 25.79
CA GLU A 110 -5.77 -11.60 26.64
C GLU A 110 -5.05 -12.61 27.55
N GLU A 111 -5.76 -13.57 28.13
CA GLU A 111 -5.18 -14.65 28.95
C GLU A 111 -4.26 -15.59 28.13
N LEU A 112 -4.67 -15.97 26.93
CA LEU A 112 -3.93 -16.91 26.08
C LEU A 112 -2.74 -16.27 25.35
N THR A 113 -2.81 -14.98 25.03
CA THR A 113 -1.83 -14.31 24.16
C THR A 113 -1.11 -13.15 24.82
N GLY A 114 -1.60 -12.65 25.95
CA GLY A 114 -1.13 -11.40 26.57
C GLY A 114 -1.51 -10.12 25.80
N ILE A 115 -2.25 -10.25 24.68
CA ILE A 115 -2.56 -9.12 23.80
C ILE A 115 -3.97 -8.60 24.09
N LYS A 116 -4.05 -7.31 24.43
CA LYS A 116 -5.31 -6.61 24.63
C LYS A 116 -5.77 -5.89 23.36
N ARG A 117 -6.98 -6.17 22.89
CA ARG A 117 -7.62 -5.50 21.75
C ARG A 117 -9.01 -4.98 22.12
N SER A 118 -9.51 -3.99 21.37
CA SER A 118 -10.85 -3.44 21.59
C SER A 118 -11.93 -4.43 21.15
N GLU A 119 -13.14 -4.28 21.70
CA GLU A 119 -14.28 -5.15 21.40
C GLU A 119 -14.57 -5.26 19.90
N ASN A 120 -14.55 -4.12 19.19
CA ASN A 120 -14.76 -4.11 17.73
C ASN A 120 -13.68 -4.91 16.99
N ARG A 121 -12.42 -4.86 17.44
CA ARG A 121 -11.30 -5.58 16.81
C ARG A 121 -11.35 -7.08 17.09
N VAL A 122 -11.74 -7.48 18.30
CA VAL A 122 -11.97 -8.90 18.60
C VAL A 122 -13.19 -9.43 17.84
N ARG A 123 -14.26 -8.65 17.73
CA ARG A 123 -15.42 -9.01 16.91
C ARG A 123 -15.08 -9.16 15.42
N GLU A 124 -14.24 -8.28 14.87
CA GLU A 124 -13.72 -8.43 13.49
C GLU A 124 -12.83 -9.67 13.34
N PHE A 125 -12.04 -10.01 14.35
CA PHE A 125 -11.13 -11.15 14.34
C PHE A 125 -11.85 -12.51 14.45
N LEU A 126 -13.00 -12.56 15.14
CA LEU A 126 -13.80 -13.77 15.32
C LEU A 126 -14.79 -14.05 14.16
N LYS A 127 -14.85 -13.16 13.15
CA LYS A 127 -15.61 -13.39 11.92
C LYS A 127 -14.83 -14.27 10.97
#